data_AF-A0A6H1P205-F1
#
_entry.id   AF-A0A6H1P205-F1
#
_cell.length_a   1.000
_cell.length_b   1.000
_cell.length_c   1.000
_cell.angle_alpha   90.00
_cell.angle_beta   90.00
_cell.angle_gamma   90.00
#
_symmetry.space_group_name_H-M   'P 1'
#
loop_
_entity.id
_entity.type
_entity.pdbx_description
1 polymer ?
#
loop_
_entity_poly.entity_id
_entity_poly.type
_entity_poly.pdbx_seq_one_letter_code
_entity_poly.pdbx_strand_id
1 'polypeptide(L)'
;MGEKIYNKLVRDKIPQIVKQDKKVPFTHVASEQEVKPLLLHKLIEELEEFKATPNEEELADILEVIDGIVHAFNLDMDKVLKVKADKLEKRGGFNERIILEKVIE
;
A
#
# COMPACT_ATOMS: atom_id res chain seq x y z
N MET A 1 -13.57 -30.45 -0.12
CA MET A 1 -13.25 -29.10 0.38
C MET A 1 -11.88 -28.73 -0.14
N GLY A 2 -11.75 -27.59 -0.83
CA GLY A 2 -10.45 -27.11 -1.30
C GLY A 2 -9.87 -26.13 -0.28
N GLU A 3 -8.60 -26.30 0.06
CA GLU A 3 -7.85 -25.33 0.85
C GLU A 3 -7.18 -24.32 -0.12
N LYS A 4 -7.22 -23.04 0.23
CA LYS A 4 -6.47 -21.99 -0.50
C LYS A 4 -5.61 -21.22 0.50
N ILE A 5 -4.31 -21.24 0.27
CA ILE A 5 -3.29 -20.56 1.08
C ILE A 5 -2.99 -19.21 0.43
N TYR A 6 -3.12 -18.13 1.20
CA TYR A 6 -2.94 -16.75 0.69
C TYR A 6 -1.66 -16.09 1.18
N ASN A 7 -1.26 -16.30 2.44
CA ASN A 7 -0.06 -15.70 3.06
C ASN A 7 0.10 -14.18 2.81
N LYS A 8 -1.00 -13.43 2.99
CA LYS A 8 -1.04 -11.98 2.77
C LYS A 8 -1.60 -11.22 3.97
N LEU A 9 -1.16 -9.97 4.12
CA LEU A 9 -1.73 -9.03 5.08
C LEU A 9 -3.13 -8.64 4.59
N VAL A 10 -4.10 -8.58 5.50
CA VAL A 10 -5.50 -8.22 5.20
C VAL A 10 -5.99 -7.18 6.19
N ARG A 11 -7.00 -6.39 5.80
CA ARG A 11 -7.67 -5.44 6.71
C ARG A 11 -8.31 -6.19 7.90
N ASP A 12 -8.40 -5.53 9.05
CA ASP A 12 -8.81 -6.11 10.33
C ASP A 12 -10.18 -6.81 10.32
N LYS A 13 -11.08 -6.37 9.43
CA LYS A 13 -12.45 -6.90 9.30
C LYS A 13 -12.58 -8.08 8.34
N ILE A 14 -11.54 -8.40 7.58
CA ILE A 14 -11.57 -9.49 6.59
C ILE A 14 -11.86 -10.86 7.24
N PRO A 15 -11.27 -11.23 8.39
CA PRO A 15 -11.60 -12.51 9.04
C PRO A 15 -13.09 -12.63 9.39
N GLN A 16 -13.73 -11.54 9.80
CA GLN A 16 -15.16 -11.50 10.13
C GLN A 16 -16.02 -11.63 8.88
N ILE A 17 -15.65 -10.95 7.79
CA ILE A 17 -16.32 -11.07 6.49
C ILE A 17 -16.22 -12.52 5.97
N VAL A 18 -15.05 -13.16 6.07
CA VAL A 18 -14.85 -14.57 5.67
C VAL A 18 -15.76 -15.51 6.48
N LYS A 19 -15.96 -15.25 7.79
CA LYS A 19 -16.90 -16.03 8.61
C LYS A 19 -18.36 -15.83 8.19
N GLN A 20 -18.75 -14.62 7.80
CA GLN A 20 -20.10 -14.32 7.30
C GLN A 20 -20.41 -15.09 6.01
N ASP A 21 -19.39 -15.32 5.18
CA ASP A 21 -19.42 -16.17 3.99
C ASP A 21 -19.52 -17.69 4.28
N LYS A 22 -19.72 -18.09 5.55
CA LYS A 22 -19.69 -19.49 6.01
C LYS A 22 -18.37 -20.22 5.70
N LYS A 23 -17.27 -19.48 5.58
CA LYS A 23 -15.89 -20.01 5.46
C LYS A 23 -15.18 -19.89 6.80
N VAL A 24 -14.07 -20.63 6.97
CA VAL A 24 -13.26 -20.61 8.20
C VAL A 24 -11.94 -19.90 7.91
N PRO A 25 -11.70 -18.68 8.44
CA PRO A 25 -10.40 -18.02 8.29
C PRO A 25 -9.38 -18.59 9.27
N PHE A 26 -8.15 -18.77 8.80
CA PHE A 26 -6.98 -19.08 9.63
C PHE A 26 -6.05 -17.87 9.59
N THR A 27 -5.83 -17.23 10.74
CA THR A 27 -5.11 -15.95 10.84
C THR A 27 -4.23 -15.91 12.08
N HIS A 28 -3.17 -15.11 12.02
CA HIS A 28 -2.39 -14.69 13.19
C HIS A 28 -2.18 -13.17 13.10
N VAL A 29 -1.84 -12.55 14.23
CA VAL A 29 -1.44 -11.14 14.26
C VAL A 29 0.06 -11.09 14.03
N ALA A 30 0.49 -10.31 13.03
CA ALA A 30 1.91 -10.14 12.72
C ALA A 30 2.64 -9.45 13.88
N SER A 31 3.86 -9.89 14.18
CA SER A 31 4.77 -9.18 15.06
C SER A 31 5.28 -7.89 14.43
N GLU A 32 5.91 -7.02 15.23
CA GLU A 32 6.56 -5.79 14.72
C GLU A 32 7.65 -6.08 13.66
N GLN A 33 8.30 -7.24 13.75
CA GLN A 33 9.32 -7.67 12.79
C GLN A 33 8.71 -8.12 11.46
N GLU A 34 7.52 -8.73 11.51
CA GLU A 34 6.81 -9.23 10.34
C GLU A 34 6.01 -8.13 9.62
N VAL A 35 5.45 -7.17 10.36
CA VAL A 35 4.50 -6.20 9.78
C VAL A 35 5.13 -5.31 8.73
N LYS A 36 6.38 -4.87 8.91
CA LYS A 36 7.09 -4.00 7.97
C LYS A 36 7.25 -4.63 6.59
N PRO A 37 7.89 -5.82 6.43
CA PRO A 37 7.99 -6.46 5.12
C PRO A 37 6.62 -6.84 4.54
N LEU A 38 5.64 -7.21 5.38
CA LEU A 38 4.29 -7.52 4.92
C LEU A 38 3.58 -6.30 4.31
N LEU A 39 3.70 -5.11 4.92
CA LEU A 39 3.16 -3.87 4.36
C LEU A 39 3.83 -3.46 3.04
N LEU A 40 5.14 -3.66 2.92
CA LEU A 40 5.85 -3.40 1.66
C LEU A 40 5.42 -4.37 0.54
N HIS A 41 5.21 -5.65 0.87
CA HIS A 41 4.63 -6.60 -0.09
C HIS A 41 3.19 -6.22 -0.45
N LYS A 42 2.39 -5.79 0.55
CA LYS A 42 1.02 -5.33 0.33
C LYS A 42 0.96 -4.12 -0.61
N LEU A 43 1.90 -3.19 -0.49
CA LEU A 43 2.00 -2.03 -1.39
C LEU A 43 2.23 -2.45 -2.85
N ILE A 44 3.02 -3.49 -3.08
CA ILE A 44 3.24 -4.05 -4.42
C ILE A 44 1.97 -4.74 -4.92
N GLU A 45 1.29 -5.51 -4.06
CA GLU A 45 0.00 -6.14 -4.38
C GLU A 45 -1.02 -5.10 -4.87
N GLU A 46 -1.30 -4.05 -4.07
CA GLU A 46 -2.28 -3.02 -4.46
C GLU A 46 -1.85 -2.20 -5.68
N LEU A 47 -0.53 -2.00 -5.88
CA LEU A 47 -0.04 -1.35 -7.09
C LEU A 47 -0.31 -2.19 -8.34
N GLU A 48 -0.16 -3.52 -8.26
CA GLU A 48 -0.50 -4.40 -9.38
C GLU A 48 -2.02 -4.49 -9.60
N GLU A 49 -2.83 -4.46 -8.53
CA GLU A 49 -4.30 -4.39 -8.63
C GLU A 49 -4.75 -3.08 -9.29
N PHE A 50 -4.19 -1.93 -8.89
CA PHE A 50 -4.42 -0.63 -9.55
C PHE A 50 -3.97 -0.59 -11.01
N LYS A 51 -2.84 -1.22 -11.36
CA LYS A 51 -2.40 -1.33 -12.76
C LYS A 51 -3.39 -2.14 -13.61
N ALA A 52 -3.97 -3.20 -13.04
CA ALA A 52 -4.96 -4.02 -13.70
C ALA A 52 -6.32 -3.28 -13.83
N THR A 53 -6.70 -2.54 -12.79
CA THR A 53 -7.98 -1.82 -12.70
C THR A 53 -7.77 -0.41 -12.14
N PRO A 54 -7.43 0.59 -12.97
CA PRO A 54 -7.08 1.93 -12.50
C PRO A 54 -8.33 2.74 -12.11
N ASN A 55 -8.82 2.53 -10.89
CA ASN A 55 -10.00 3.17 -10.32
C ASN A 55 -9.71 3.77 -8.92
N GLU A 56 -10.72 4.45 -8.36
CA GLU A 56 -10.65 5.11 -7.07
C GLU A 56 -10.53 4.14 -5.88
N GLU A 57 -11.09 2.94 -5.98
CA GLU A 57 -11.05 1.92 -4.91
C GLU A 57 -9.63 1.39 -4.74
N GLU A 58 -8.99 0.95 -5.83
CA GLU A 58 -7.62 0.44 -5.80
C GLU A 58 -6.61 1.52 -5.37
N LEU A 59 -6.83 2.77 -5.77
CA LEU A 59 -5.99 3.88 -5.30
C LEU A 59 -6.20 4.15 -3.80
N ALA A 60 -7.42 3.99 -3.28
CA ALA A 60 -7.69 4.12 -1.85
C ALA A 60 -7.03 2.99 -1.03
N ASP A 61 -6.92 1.79 -1.58
CA ASP A 61 -6.18 0.69 -0.96
C ASP A 61 -4.67 0.99 -0.89
N ILE A 62 -4.09 1.59 -1.94
CA ILE A 62 -2.70 2.10 -1.88
C ILE A 62 -2.52 3.13 -0.76
N LEU A 63 -3.47 4.06 -0.59
CA LEU A 63 -3.41 5.08 0.48
C LEU A 63 -3.47 4.46 1.87
N GLU A 64 -4.36 3.48 2.10
CA GLU A 64 -4.42 2.73 3.37
C GLU A 64 -3.08 2.05 3.68
N VAL A 65 -2.46 1.42 2.68
CA VAL A 65 -1.16 0.77 2.89
C VAL A 65 -0.07 1.79 3.22
N ILE A 66 -0.09 2.97 2.61
CA ILE A 66 0.83 4.08 2.95
C ILE A 66 0.63 4.50 4.41
N ASP A 67 -0.61 4.64 4.88
CA ASP A 67 -0.89 4.93 6.28
C ASP A 67 -0.34 3.83 7.20
N GLY A 68 -0.54 2.56 6.86
CA GLY A 68 0.05 1.43 7.59
C GLY A 68 1.58 1.49 7.64
N ILE A 69 2.24 1.82 6.54
CA ILE A 69 3.69 2.00 6.45
C ILE A 69 4.16 3.13 7.36
N VAL A 70 3.47 4.27 7.36
CA VAL A 70 3.85 5.42 8.20
C VAL A 70 3.86 5.03 9.67
N HIS A 71 2.82 4.31 10.13
CA HIS A 71 2.76 3.80 11.50
C HIS A 71 3.85 2.76 11.77
N ALA A 72 3.99 1.75 10.92
CA ALA A 72 4.94 0.65 11.15
C ALA A 72 6.41 1.11 11.16
N PHE A 73 6.75 2.13 10.35
CA PHE A 73 8.10 2.68 10.28
C PHE A 73 8.35 3.84 11.25
N ASN A 74 7.38 4.16 12.12
CA ASN A 74 7.44 5.31 13.04
C ASN A 74 7.76 6.63 12.30
N LEU A 75 7.16 6.81 11.12
CA LEU A 75 7.30 8.03 10.35
C LEU A 75 6.29 9.09 10.83
N ASP A 76 6.66 10.34 10.59
CA ASP A 76 5.81 11.49 10.88
C ASP A 76 5.16 11.94 9.57
N MET A 77 3.84 11.77 9.47
CA MET A 77 3.09 12.10 8.26
C MET A 77 3.20 13.60 7.91
N ASP A 78 3.22 14.49 8.90
CA ASP A 78 3.35 15.93 8.65
C ASP A 78 4.72 16.25 8.05
N LYS A 79 5.78 15.58 8.52
CA LYS A 79 7.11 15.69 7.90
C LYS A 79 7.12 15.13 6.48
N VAL A 80 6.47 14.00 6.22
CA VAL A 80 6.37 13.41 4.87
C VAL A 80 5.67 14.37 3.92
N LEU A 81 4.55 14.95 4.33
CA LEU A 81 3.79 15.92 3.55
C LEU A 81 4.59 17.21 3.31
N LYS A 82 5.33 17.69 4.31
CA LYS A 82 6.25 18.82 4.14
C LYS A 82 7.34 18.53 3.11
N VAL A 83 7.99 17.37 3.19
CA VAL A 83 9.01 16.95 2.21
C VAL A 83 8.42 16.83 0.80
N LYS A 84 7.18 16.34 0.67
CA LYS A 84 6.47 16.29 -0.62
C LYS A 84 6.22 17.69 -1.17
N ALA A 85 5.74 18.62 -0.35
CA ALA A 85 5.49 20.01 -0.74
C ALA A 85 6.79 20.73 -1.16
N ASP A 86 7.86 20.61 -0.37
CA ASP A 86 9.17 21.18 -0.68
C ASP A 86 9.73 20.66 -2.02
N LYS A 87 9.50 19.38 -2.34
CA LYS A 87 9.89 18.79 -3.64
C LYS A 87 9.07 19.37 -4.78
N LEU A 88 7.76 19.55 -4.59
CA LEU A 88 6.87 20.13 -5.58
C LEU A 88 7.27 21.58 -5.90
N GLU A 89 7.59 22.38 -4.88
CA GLU A 89 8.06 23.76 -5.07
C GLU A 89 9.43 23.80 -5.79
N LYS A 90 10.39 22.98 -5.36
CA LYS A 90 11.76 23.02 -5.89
C LYS A 90 11.93 22.36 -7.26
N ARG A 91 11.12 21.36 -7.58
CA ARG A 91 11.33 20.47 -8.74
C ARG A 91 10.10 20.32 -9.64
N GLY A 92 8.98 20.92 -9.27
CA GLY A 92 7.70 20.70 -9.94
C GLY A 92 7.07 19.34 -9.57
N GLY A 93 5.91 19.10 -10.18
CA GLY A 93 5.17 17.85 -10.07
C GLY A 93 5.01 17.19 -11.44
N PHE A 94 4.13 16.19 -11.54
CA PHE A 94 3.92 15.46 -12.80
C PHE A 94 2.88 16.10 -13.73
N ASN A 95 2.41 17.32 -13.45
CA ASN A 95 1.34 17.99 -14.20
C ASN A 95 1.74 18.31 -15.66
N GLU A 96 3.01 18.63 -15.89
CA GLU A 96 3.52 18.97 -17.23
C GLU A 96 3.83 17.74 -18.09
N ARG A 97 3.77 16.52 -17.51
CA ARG A 97 3.97 15.24 -18.22
C ARG A 97 5.30 15.13 -18.97
N ILE A 98 6.36 15.74 -18.42
CA ILE A 98 7.69 15.76 -19.02
C ILE A 98 8.34 14.38 -18.91
N ILE A 99 8.83 13.86 -20.03
CA ILE A 99 9.63 12.63 -20.11
C ILE A 99 11.08 13.02 -20.46
N LEU A 100 12.04 12.61 -19.64
CA LEU A 100 13.47 12.82 -19.91
C LEU A 100 14.02 11.62 -20.70
N GLU A 101 14.25 11.78 -22.00
CA GLU A 101 14.69 10.69 -22.88
C GLU A 101 16.20 10.48 -22.90
N LYS A 102 16.99 11.54 -22.78
CA LYS A 102 18.46 11.49 -22.73
C LYS A 102 19.05 12.76 -22.12
N VAL A 103 20.24 12.63 -21.54
CA VAL A 103 21.11 13.74 -21.13
C VAL A 103 22.44 13.54 -21.86
N ILE A 104 23.01 14.60 -22.42
CA ILE A 104 24.35 14.58 -23.00
C ILE A 104 25.25 15.32 -21.99
N GLU A 105 26.35 14.68 -21.62
CA GLU A 105 27.40 15.25 -20.76
C GLU A 105 28.52 15.90 -21.59
#